data_AF-A0A498D4S9-F1
#
_entry.id   AF-A0A498D4S9-F1
#
_cell.length_a   1.000
_cell.length_b   1.000
_cell.length_c   1.000
_cell.angle_alpha   90.00
_cell.angle_beta   90.00
_cell.angle_gamma   90.00
#
_symmetry.space_group_name_H-M   'P 1'
#
loop_
_entity.id
_entity.type
_entity.pdbx_description
1 polymer ?
#
loop_
_entity_poly.entity_id
_entity_poly.type
_entity_poly.pdbx_seq_one_letter_code
_entity_poly.pdbx_strand_id
1 'polypeptide(L)'
;MPDKDNELEKINFKKEEEKGKKKKKDKCKNGGIPGPQGPPGPPGPQGPPGESGGIANKEYGFAYSPSISTNSGPVQLTIASPISDNMLFRSNGLLVLRAGIYQISYKVIATLEDENSEAIFQLLVNDSIQVASSRTKLQKSDTSPKTTSTLSATVSMSLLENDLVKLIAMLPNNASYEMPTLQITQLD
;
A
#
# COMPACT_ATOMS: atom_id res chain seq x y z
N MET A 1 42.06 13.00 -43.47
CA MET A 1 41.82 13.97 -42.39
C MET A 1 42.11 13.26 -41.08
N PRO A 2 43.28 13.51 -40.46
CA PRO A 2 43.62 13.03 -39.13
C PRO A 2 43.38 14.14 -38.08
N ASP A 3 42.73 13.75 -36.99
CA ASP A 3 42.37 14.60 -35.85
C ASP A 3 43.59 15.03 -35.03
N LYS A 4 43.45 16.24 -34.47
CA LYS A 4 44.47 17.00 -33.75
C LYS A 4 44.38 16.69 -32.27
N ASP A 5 45.43 16.14 -31.69
CA ASP A 5 45.75 16.31 -30.28
C ASP A 5 47.22 16.75 -30.19
N ASN A 6 47.42 18.05 -29.96
CA ASN A 6 48.73 18.66 -29.83
C ASN A 6 48.95 19.12 -28.38
N GLU A 7 50.14 18.78 -27.90
CA GLU A 7 50.76 19.06 -26.61
C GLU A 7 50.57 20.50 -26.14
N LEU A 8 50.41 20.67 -24.82
CA LEU A 8 51.01 21.80 -24.11
C LEU A 8 51.32 21.42 -22.66
N GLU A 9 52.59 21.04 -22.52
CA GLU A 9 53.43 20.85 -21.35
C GLU A 9 53.59 22.09 -20.43
N LYS A 10 54.16 21.83 -19.23
CA LYS A 10 54.89 22.72 -18.28
C LYS A 10 53.99 23.56 -17.34
N ILE A 11 53.81 23.24 -16.04
CA ILE A 11 54.72 22.91 -14.92
C ILE A 11 55.79 23.97 -14.63
N ASN A 12 55.58 24.66 -13.50
CA ASN A 12 56.50 25.33 -12.57
C ASN A 12 57.59 26.28 -13.08
N PHE A 13 57.52 27.55 -12.65
CA PHE A 13 58.69 28.25 -12.10
C PHE A 13 58.27 29.34 -11.09
N LYS A 14 58.61 29.10 -9.81
CA LYS A 14 59.23 30.01 -8.81
C LYS A 14 59.49 31.47 -9.28
N LYS A 15 59.47 32.53 -8.47
CA LYS A 15 59.40 32.83 -7.02
C LYS A 15 59.89 34.30 -6.91
N GLU A 16 59.44 35.06 -5.88
CA GLU A 16 60.11 36.27 -5.32
C GLU A 16 60.20 37.50 -6.26
N GLU A 17 60.10 38.78 -5.89
CA GLU A 17 60.34 39.60 -4.69
C GLU A 17 59.50 40.90 -4.87
N GLU A 18 58.75 41.37 -3.86
CA GLU A 18 59.15 42.40 -2.89
C GLU A 18 59.11 43.87 -3.40
N LYS A 19 58.24 44.70 -2.79
CA LYS A 19 58.58 45.99 -2.13
C LYS A 19 57.35 46.88 -1.92
N GLY A 20 57.19 47.41 -0.70
CA GLY A 20 56.41 48.66 -0.58
C GLY A 20 55.79 49.09 0.75
N LYS A 21 56.58 49.23 1.82
CA LYS A 21 56.46 50.27 2.89
C LYS A 21 55.15 50.41 3.70
N LYS A 22 55.24 50.31 5.04
CA LYS A 22 55.21 51.49 5.96
C LYS A 22 55.25 51.12 7.46
N LYS A 23 56.31 51.63 8.11
CA LYS A 23 56.39 52.35 9.40
C LYS A 23 56.00 51.66 10.73
N LYS A 24 57.04 51.50 11.56
CA LYS A 24 57.06 51.31 13.03
C LYS A 24 56.17 52.31 13.78
N LYS A 25 55.49 51.81 14.82
CA LYS A 25 55.14 52.55 16.04
C LYS A 25 55.30 51.63 17.24
N ASP A 26 56.00 52.15 18.24
CA ASP A 26 56.33 51.54 19.53
C ASP A 26 55.11 51.36 20.45
N LYS A 27 55.35 50.56 21.51
CA LYS A 27 54.63 50.49 22.81
C LYS A 27 53.36 49.65 22.87
N CYS A 28 53.41 48.50 23.55
CA CYS A 28 53.06 48.40 24.97
C CYS A 28 53.23 46.95 25.49
N LYS A 29 53.56 46.87 26.78
CA LYS A 29 53.84 45.68 27.57
C LYS A 29 52.54 44.90 27.89
N ASN A 30 52.72 43.64 28.32
CA ASN A 30 51.77 42.76 29.01
C ASN A 30 50.84 41.89 28.12
N GLY A 31 51.42 40.89 27.46
CA GLY A 31 50.66 39.72 27.01
C GLY A 31 50.60 38.67 28.11
N GLY A 32 49.56 38.70 28.95
CA GLY A 32 49.21 37.57 29.79
C GLY A 32 48.84 36.37 28.91
N ILE A 33 49.26 35.18 29.33
CA ILE A 33 48.94 33.90 28.65
C ILE A 33 47.41 33.81 28.49
N PRO A 34 46.86 33.50 27.30
CA PRO A 34 45.43 33.26 27.15
C PRO A 34 44.97 32.22 28.17
N GLY A 35 43.90 32.54 28.91
CA GLY A 35 43.32 31.62 29.88
C GLY A 35 42.88 30.30 29.22
N PRO A 36 42.79 29.20 29.98
CA PRO A 36 42.33 27.93 29.43
C PRO A 36 40.95 28.09 28.77
N GLN A 37 40.75 27.40 27.65
CA GLN A 37 39.45 27.35 26.99
C GLN A 37 38.40 26.82 27.98
N GLY A 38 37.25 27.50 28.05
CA GLY A 38 36.14 27.08 28.91
C GLY A 38 35.61 25.69 28.53
N PRO A 39 34.91 25.01 29.46
CA PRO A 39 34.31 23.71 29.17
C PRO A 39 33.31 23.81 28.01
N PRO A 40 33.09 22.72 27.25
CA PRO A 40 32.00 22.65 26.29
C PRO A 40 30.66 23.03 26.92
N GLY A 41 29.82 23.75 26.16
CA GLY A 41 28.47 24.09 26.61
C GLY A 41 27.59 22.85 26.82
N PRO A 42 26.51 22.97 27.59
CA PRO A 42 25.56 21.86 27.75
C PRO A 42 24.95 21.47 26.40
N PRO A 43 24.50 20.21 26.23
CA PRO A 43 23.71 19.80 25.08
C PRO A 43 22.50 20.72 24.87
N GLY A 44 22.16 21.00 23.61
CA GLY A 44 20.98 21.77 23.27
C GLY A 44 19.69 21.07 23.73
N PRO A 45 18.57 21.80 23.86
CA PRO A 45 17.29 21.20 24.20
C PRO A 45 16.89 20.15 23.17
N GLN A 46 16.18 19.12 23.61
CA GLN A 46 15.55 18.16 22.71
C GLN A 46 14.59 18.89 21.77
N GLY A 47 14.60 18.52 20.48
CA GLY A 47 13.66 19.05 19.50
C GLY A 47 12.21 18.72 19.88
N PRO A 48 11.22 19.46 19.34
CA PRO A 48 9.82 19.16 19.59
C PRO A 48 9.49 17.72 19.16
N PRO A 49 8.54 17.05 19.83
CA PRO A 49 7.99 15.79 19.34
C PRO A 49 7.56 15.92 17.87
N GLY A 50 7.83 14.90 17.05
CA GLY A 50 7.35 14.86 15.68
C GLY A 50 5.82 14.90 15.64
N GLU A 51 5.26 15.47 14.58
CA GLU A 51 3.81 15.47 14.37
C GLU A 51 3.29 14.03 14.44
N SER A 52 2.28 13.81 15.27
CA SER A 52 1.59 12.51 15.29
C SER A 52 0.98 12.31 13.91
N GLY A 53 1.43 11.29 13.18
CA GLY A 53 0.82 10.89 11.92
C GLY A 53 -0.61 10.46 12.15
N GLY A 54 -1.55 11.40 12.09
CA GLY A 54 -2.97 11.13 12.16
C GLY A 54 -3.32 10.22 11.00
N ILE A 55 -3.73 9.00 11.31
CA ILE A 55 -4.33 8.10 10.32
C ILE A 55 -5.56 8.87 9.82
N ALA A 56 -5.57 9.28 8.56
CA ALA A 56 -6.82 9.75 7.95
C ALA A 56 -7.88 8.68 8.23
N ASN A 57 -9.07 9.09 8.69
CA ASN A 57 -10.19 8.21 9.04
C ASN A 57 -10.72 7.49 7.79
N LYS A 58 -9.91 6.58 7.24
CA LYS A 58 -10.22 5.84 6.03
C LYS A 58 -11.09 4.68 6.44
N GLU A 59 -12.31 4.63 5.92
CA GLU A 59 -13.19 3.52 6.25
C GLU A 59 -12.72 2.26 5.55
N TYR A 60 -12.65 1.16 6.29
CA TYR A 60 -12.22 -0.12 5.74
C TYR A 60 -12.91 -1.27 6.44
N GLY A 61 -13.03 -2.39 5.73
CA GLY A 61 -13.54 -3.63 6.28
C GLY A 61 -12.91 -4.80 5.56
N PHE A 62 -12.53 -5.83 6.32
CA PHE A 62 -11.99 -7.06 5.79
C PHE A 62 -12.69 -8.26 6.41
N ALA A 63 -13.08 -9.23 5.58
CA ALA A 63 -13.66 -10.48 6.01
C ALA A 63 -13.14 -11.65 5.17
N TYR A 64 -12.93 -12.80 5.79
CA TYR A 64 -12.47 -14.01 5.13
C TYR A 64 -13.01 -15.28 5.78
N SER A 65 -12.82 -16.42 5.11
CA SER A 65 -12.99 -17.73 5.72
C SER A 65 -11.85 -18.68 5.32
N PRO A 66 -11.28 -19.47 6.24
CA PRO A 66 -10.33 -20.52 5.88
C PRO A 66 -11.01 -21.82 5.43
N SER A 67 -12.33 -21.91 5.47
CA SER A 67 -13.07 -23.14 5.19
C SER A 67 -13.24 -23.38 3.69
N ILE A 68 -13.29 -24.66 3.34
CA ILE A 68 -13.70 -25.13 2.01
C ILE A 68 -15.23 -25.17 1.97
N SER A 69 -15.81 -24.76 0.84
CA SER A 69 -17.25 -24.85 0.59
C SER A 69 -17.52 -25.35 -0.83
N THR A 70 -18.58 -26.13 -0.96
CA THR A 70 -19.13 -26.64 -2.23
C THR A 70 -20.50 -26.01 -2.54
N ASN A 71 -20.95 -25.05 -1.72
CA ASN A 71 -22.28 -24.47 -1.83
C ASN A 71 -22.30 -23.26 -2.77
N SER A 72 -23.31 -23.21 -3.64
CA SER A 72 -23.70 -21.98 -4.35
C SER A 72 -24.45 -21.01 -3.43
N GLY A 73 -24.50 -19.74 -3.82
CA GLY A 73 -25.17 -18.66 -3.09
C GLY A 73 -24.18 -17.70 -2.41
N PRO A 74 -24.60 -17.01 -1.34
CA PRO A 74 -23.69 -16.16 -0.56
C PRO A 74 -22.47 -16.93 -0.08
N VAL A 75 -21.29 -16.39 -0.37
CA VAL A 75 -20.04 -16.97 0.09
C VAL A 75 -19.93 -16.81 1.60
N GLN A 76 -19.63 -17.90 2.29
CA GLN A 76 -19.53 -17.91 3.74
C GLN A 76 -18.21 -17.26 4.16
N LEU A 77 -18.33 -16.13 4.86
CA LEU A 77 -17.22 -15.45 5.52
C LEU A 77 -17.40 -15.65 7.03
N THR A 78 -16.33 -15.99 7.76
CA THR A 78 -16.45 -16.40 9.17
C THR A 78 -15.61 -15.55 10.10
N ILE A 79 -14.61 -14.86 9.58
CA ILE A 79 -13.69 -14.00 10.34
C ILE A 79 -13.72 -12.62 9.71
N ALA A 80 -13.90 -11.59 10.53
CA ALA A 80 -14.01 -10.21 10.06
C ALA A 80 -13.14 -9.30 10.90
N SER A 81 -11.94 -8.99 10.38
CA SER A 81 -10.94 -8.13 11.00
C SER A 81 -9.79 -7.85 10.02
N PRO A 82 -9.30 -6.60 9.90
CA PRO A 82 -9.72 -5.44 10.67
C PRO A 82 -10.97 -4.76 10.06
N ILE A 83 -11.75 -4.03 10.88
CA ILE A 83 -12.96 -3.29 10.47
C ILE A 83 -12.96 -1.92 11.17
N SER A 84 -13.21 -0.83 10.43
CA SER A 84 -13.37 0.52 10.97
C SER A 84 -14.76 0.76 11.58
N ASP A 85 -14.91 1.81 12.38
CA ASP A 85 -16.16 2.09 13.10
C ASP A 85 -17.38 2.34 12.19
N ASN A 86 -17.17 2.72 10.91
CA ASN A 86 -18.26 2.95 9.95
C ASN A 86 -18.50 1.75 9.02
N MET A 87 -18.08 0.55 9.42
CA MET A 87 -18.44 -0.71 8.76
C MET A 87 -18.82 -1.78 9.77
N LEU A 88 -19.71 -2.69 9.38
CA LEU A 88 -20.08 -3.85 10.20
C LEU A 88 -20.03 -5.13 9.39
N PHE A 89 -19.58 -6.22 10.01
CA PHE A 89 -19.76 -7.54 9.44
C PHE A 89 -21.19 -8.06 9.74
N ARG A 90 -21.97 -8.35 8.70
CA ARG A 90 -23.36 -8.79 8.82
C ARG A 90 -23.71 -9.76 7.69
N SER A 91 -24.38 -10.86 8.02
CA SER A 91 -24.94 -11.79 7.02
C SER A 91 -23.95 -12.23 5.92
N ASN A 92 -22.72 -12.59 6.33
CA ASN A 92 -21.62 -12.99 5.43
C ASN A 92 -21.15 -11.88 4.47
N GLY A 93 -21.38 -10.62 4.82
CA GLY A 93 -20.98 -9.46 4.05
C GLY A 93 -20.53 -8.31 4.92
N LEU A 94 -20.17 -7.21 4.27
CA LEU A 94 -19.77 -5.97 4.91
C LEU A 94 -20.83 -4.91 4.66
N LEU A 95 -21.43 -4.42 5.75
CA LEU A 95 -22.41 -3.36 5.78
C LEU A 95 -21.69 -2.01 5.91
N VAL A 96 -21.99 -1.09 5.00
CA VAL A 96 -21.48 0.28 5.00
C VAL A 96 -22.35 1.16 5.90
N LEU A 97 -21.74 1.97 6.78
CA LEU A 97 -22.46 2.91 7.65
C LEU A 97 -22.28 4.38 7.24
N ARG A 98 -21.59 4.65 6.13
CA ARG A 98 -21.44 6.00 5.59
C ARG A 98 -21.48 5.96 4.06
N ALA A 99 -22.27 6.82 3.44
CA ALA A 99 -22.27 6.90 1.98
C ALA A 99 -20.90 7.41 1.45
N GLY A 100 -20.47 6.91 0.30
CA GLY A 100 -19.19 7.31 -0.28
C GLY A 100 -18.80 6.50 -1.52
N ILE A 101 -17.63 6.80 -2.08
CA ILE A 101 -17.02 5.98 -3.11
C ILE A 101 -16.11 4.96 -2.44
N TYR A 102 -16.25 3.70 -2.83
CA TYR A 102 -15.51 2.60 -2.24
C TYR A 102 -14.79 1.81 -3.31
N GLN A 103 -13.58 1.36 -2.99
CA GLN A 103 -12.91 0.27 -3.68
C GLN A 103 -13.25 -1.04 -2.95
N ILE A 104 -13.82 -1.98 -3.68
CA ILE A 104 -14.24 -3.29 -3.18
C ILE A 104 -13.42 -4.35 -3.90
N SER A 105 -12.77 -5.23 -3.17
CA SER A 105 -12.03 -6.35 -3.75
C SER A 105 -12.42 -7.67 -3.11
N TYR A 106 -12.32 -8.73 -3.91
CA TYR A 106 -12.38 -10.09 -3.39
C TYR A 106 -11.32 -10.97 -4.01
N LYS A 107 -11.03 -12.07 -3.33
CA LYS A 107 -10.14 -13.14 -3.79
C LYS A 107 -10.74 -14.47 -3.33
N VAL A 108 -10.62 -15.50 -4.15
CA VAL A 108 -11.05 -16.86 -3.82
C VAL A 108 -10.19 -17.86 -4.57
N ILE A 109 -9.94 -19.03 -3.98
CA ILE A 109 -9.34 -20.16 -4.67
C ILE A 109 -10.49 -21.08 -5.08
N ALA A 110 -10.69 -21.26 -6.38
CA ALA A 110 -11.76 -22.09 -6.93
C ALA A 110 -11.18 -23.36 -7.55
N THR A 111 -11.92 -24.46 -7.43
CA THR A 111 -11.58 -25.77 -7.97
C THR A 111 -12.76 -26.34 -8.76
N LEU A 112 -12.47 -26.87 -9.94
CA LEU A 112 -13.40 -27.60 -10.80
C LEU A 112 -12.89 -29.01 -11.09
N GLU A 113 -13.79 -29.99 -11.04
CA GLU A 113 -13.51 -31.39 -11.35
C GLU A 113 -14.29 -31.90 -12.57
N ASP A 114 -15.45 -31.31 -12.88
CA ASP A 114 -16.26 -31.69 -14.03
C ASP A 114 -15.80 -31.00 -15.33
N GLU A 115 -15.70 -31.74 -16.43
CA GLU A 115 -15.43 -31.17 -17.75
C GLU A 115 -16.57 -30.26 -18.23
N ASN A 116 -16.25 -29.24 -19.01
CA ASN A 116 -17.22 -28.27 -19.54
C ASN A 116 -18.04 -27.54 -18.46
N SER A 117 -17.50 -27.46 -17.24
CA SER A 117 -18.11 -26.76 -16.12
C SER A 117 -17.49 -25.38 -15.91
N GLU A 118 -18.25 -24.47 -15.30
CA GLU A 118 -17.84 -23.10 -15.01
C GLU A 118 -18.25 -22.71 -13.59
N ALA A 119 -17.29 -22.23 -12.78
CA ALA A 119 -17.55 -21.59 -11.51
C ALA A 119 -17.44 -20.07 -11.65
N ILE A 120 -18.42 -19.35 -11.13
CA ILE A 120 -18.51 -17.89 -11.25
C ILE A 120 -18.59 -17.25 -9.87
N PHE A 121 -17.86 -16.15 -9.69
CA PHE A 121 -17.92 -15.32 -8.49
C PHE A 121 -18.25 -13.88 -8.84
N GLN A 122 -19.08 -13.24 -8.02
CA GLN A 122 -19.54 -11.88 -8.28
C GLN A 122 -19.94 -11.16 -6.99
N LEU A 123 -19.77 -9.84 -6.94
CA LEU A 123 -20.27 -9.02 -5.86
C LEU A 123 -21.77 -8.77 -6.04
N LEU A 124 -22.48 -8.77 -4.91
CA LEU A 124 -23.91 -8.50 -4.81
C LEU A 124 -24.13 -7.44 -3.73
N VAL A 125 -24.84 -6.35 -4.06
CA VAL A 125 -25.22 -5.31 -3.09
C VAL A 125 -26.71 -5.41 -2.79
N ASN A 126 -27.08 -5.40 -1.50
CA ASN A 126 -28.46 -5.45 -1.00
C ASN A 126 -29.32 -6.56 -1.62
N ASP A 127 -28.70 -7.72 -1.87
CA ASP A 127 -29.33 -8.91 -2.46
C ASP A 127 -29.93 -8.72 -3.87
N SER A 128 -29.74 -7.56 -4.50
CA SER A 128 -30.43 -7.18 -5.75
C SER A 128 -29.48 -6.70 -6.85
N ILE A 129 -28.40 -6.00 -6.49
CA ILE A 129 -27.52 -5.34 -7.46
C ILE A 129 -26.32 -6.23 -7.73
N GLN A 130 -26.35 -6.93 -8.85
CA GLN A 130 -25.19 -7.69 -9.34
C GLN A 130 -24.16 -6.76 -9.96
N VAL A 131 -22.96 -6.72 -9.41
CA VAL A 131 -21.88 -5.86 -9.91
C VAL A 131 -21.20 -6.57 -11.09
N ALA A 132 -21.64 -6.29 -12.32
CA ALA A 132 -21.16 -6.98 -13.52
C ALA A 132 -19.64 -6.92 -13.70
N SER A 133 -19.02 -5.78 -13.39
CA SER A 133 -17.58 -5.55 -13.50
C SER A 133 -16.74 -6.39 -12.52
N SER A 134 -17.35 -6.93 -11.46
CA SER A 134 -16.65 -7.77 -10.50
C SER A 134 -16.70 -9.26 -10.86
N ARG A 135 -17.35 -9.65 -11.98
CA ARG A 135 -17.58 -11.06 -12.29
C ARG A 135 -16.26 -11.73 -12.70
N THR A 136 -15.88 -12.79 -12.02
CA THR A 136 -14.77 -13.68 -12.42
C THR A 136 -15.29 -15.08 -12.69
N LYS A 137 -14.54 -15.82 -13.51
CA LYS A 137 -14.90 -17.19 -13.88
C LYS A 137 -13.67 -18.09 -13.89
N LEU A 138 -13.85 -19.32 -13.44
CA LEU A 138 -12.98 -20.45 -13.75
C LEU A 138 -13.75 -21.37 -14.67
N GLN A 139 -13.18 -21.71 -15.81
CA GLN A 139 -13.76 -22.63 -16.78
C GLN A 139 -12.79 -23.77 -17.00
N LYS A 140 -13.30 -25.01 -16.97
CA LYS A 140 -12.53 -26.20 -17.31
C LYS A 140 -12.87 -26.62 -18.73
N SER A 141 -11.88 -26.58 -19.61
CA SER A 141 -12.02 -26.90 -21.04
C SER A 141 -11.19 -28.10 -21.48
N ASP A 142 -10.41 -28.69 -20.58
CA ASP A 142 -9.53 -29.82 -20.87
C ASP A 142 -9.94 -31.06 -20.06
N THR A 143 -9.36 -32.21 -20.44
CA THR A 143 -9.60 -33.50 -19.80
C THR A 143 -8.73 -33.70 -18.54
N SER A 144 -8.12 -32.63 -18.02
CA SER A 144 -7.36 -32.70 -16.77
C SER A 144 -8.30 -33.15 -15.66
N PRO A 145 -7.89 -33.96 -14.67
CA PRO A 145 -8.83 -34.42 -13.65
C PRO A 145 -9.38 -33.27 -12.80
N LYS A 146 -8.58 -32.21 -12.59
CA LYS A 146 -8.92 -31.09 -11.70
C LYS A 146 -8.26 -29.81 -12.19
N THR A 147 -8.99 -28.71 -12.14
CA THR A 147 -8.48 -27.36 -12.42
C THR A 147 -8.67 -26.49 -11.18
N THR A 148 -7.59 -25.90 -10.68
CA THR A 148 -7.64 -24.96 -9.56
C THR A 148 -7.05 -23.63 -9.98
N SER A 149 -7.71 -22.53 -9.64
CA SER A 149 -7.21 -21.18 -9.90
C SER A 149 -7.61 -20.20 -8.81
N THR A 150 -6.79 -19.17 -8.62
CA THR A 150 -7.15 -18.02 -7.80
C THR A 150 -7.89 -17.02 -8.67
N LEU A 151 -9.10 -16.67 -8.26
CA LEU A 151 -9.92 -15.64 -8.90
C LEU A 151 -9.98 -14.42 -7.99
N SER A 152 -9.87 -13.22 -8.57
CA SER A 152 -9.97 -11.96 -7.84
C SER A 152 -10.48 -10.85 -8.73
N ALA A 153 -11.22 -9.91 -8.14
CA ALA A 153 -11.61 -8.67 -8.81
C ALA A 153 -11.55 -7.50 -7.84
N THR A 154 -11.35 -6.31 -8.38
CA THR A 154 -11.41 -5.04 -7.66
C THR A 154 -12.29 -4.08 -8.46
N VAL A 155 -13.27 -3.46 -7.82
CA VAL A 155 -14.21 -2.52 -8.43
C VAL A 155 -14.33 -1.27 -7.56
N SER A 156 -14.39 -0.11 -8.20
CA SER A 156 -14.75 1.15 -7.54
C SER A 156 -16.21 1.49 -7.82
N MET A 157 -17.00 1.79 -6.79
CA MET A 157 -18.40 2.18 -6.93
C MET A 157 -18.88 3.05 -5.77
N SER A 158 -19.97 3.79 -6.00
CA SER A 158 -20.68 4.48 -4.94
C SER A 158 -21.51 3.49 -4.12
N LEU A 159 -21.39 3.56 -2.80
CA LEU A 159 -22.26 2.86 -1.85
C LEU A 159 -22.99 3.89 -0.98
N LEU A 160 -24.23 3.58 -0.65
CA LEU A 160 -25.04 4.34 0.29
C LEU A 160 -24.88 3.81 1.71
N GLU A 161 -25.31 4.61 2.67
CA GLU A 161 -25.45 4.15 4.04
C GLU A 161 -26.42 2.96 4.09
N ASN A 162 -26.04 1.93 4.85
CA ASN A 162 -26.71 0.64 4.99
C ASN A 162 -26.65 -0.28 3.76
N ASP A 163 -25.81 0.02 2.76
CA ASP A 163 -25.51 -0.94 1.71
C ASP A 163 -24.74 -2.15 2.26
N LEU A 164 -25.25 -3.34 2.02
CA LEU A 164 -24.61 -4.61 2.36
C LEU A 164 -23.98 -5.23 1.13
N VAL A 165 -22.66 -5.34 1.14
CA VAL A 165 -21.87 -5.95 0.08
C VAL A 165 -21.57 -7.41 0.44
N LYS A 166 -21.92 -8.33 -0.45
CA LYS A 166 -21.63 -9.77 -0.35
C LYS A 166 -20.87 -10.25 -1.57
N LEU A 167 -20.18 -11.37 -1.42
CA LEU A 167 -19.69 -12.17 -2.53
C LEU A 167 -20.68 -13.33 -2.76
N ILE A 168 -21.04 -13.60 -4.00
CA ILE A 168 -21.85 -14.76 -4.38
C ILE A 168 -21.02 -15.72 -5.24
N ALA A 169 -21.26 -17.01 -5.04
CA ALA A 169 -20.70 -18.09 -5.84
C ALA A 169 -21.82 -18.80 -6.62
N MET A 170 -21.61 -19.02 -7.91
CA MET A 170 -22.40 -19.94 -8.73
C MET A 170 -21.48 -21.08 -9.11
N LEU A 171 -21.68 -22.22 -8.46
CA LEU A 171 -20.85 -23.40 -8.61
C LEU A 171 -21.60 -24.50 -9.37
N PRO A 172 -20.93 -25.20 -10.30
CA PRO A 172 -21.44 -26.44 -10.85
C PRO A 172 -21.30 -27.57 -9.81
N ASN A 173 -21.78 -28.75 -10.16
CA ASN A 173 -21.54 -29.94 -9.35
C ASN A 173 -20.02 -30.21 -9.23
N ASN A 174 -19.59 -30.84 -8.13
CA ASN A 174 -18.20 -31.20 -7.86
C ASN A 174 -17.20 -30.02 -7.93
N ALA A 175 -17.68 -28.80 -7.77
CA ALA A 175 -16.86 -27.62 -7.61
C ALA A 175 -16.76 -27.20 -6.15
N SER A 176 -15.64 -26.59 -5.80
CA SER A 176 -15.41 -26.05 -4.47
C SER A 176 -14.69 -24.73 -4.53
N TYR A 177 -14.76 -23.98 -3.43
CA TYR A 177 -13.88 -22.86 -3.18
C TYR A 177 -13.35 -22.86 -1.77
N GLU A 178 -12.22 -22.18 -1.58
CA GLU A 178 -11.59 -21.97 -0.29
C GLU A 178 -10.93 -20.59 -0.21
N MET A 179 -10.60 -20.20 1.02
CA MET A 179 -9.96 -18.93 1.32
C MET A 179 -10.65 -17.70 0.69
N PRO A 180 -12.00 -17.60 0.68
CA PRO A 180 -12.64 -16.39 0.20
C PRO A 180 -12.26 -15.21 1.09
N THR A 181 -11.95 -14.08 0.47
CA THR A 181 -11.72 -12.80 1.15
C THR A 181 -12.57 -11.72 0.50
N LEU A 182 -13.09 -10.80 1.29
CA LEU A 182 -13.78 -9.59 0.86
C LEU A 182 -13.17 -8.41 1.60
N GLN A 183 -12.75 -7.39 0.85
CA GLN A 183 -12.21 -6.14 1.39
C GLN A 183 -12.97 -4.96 0.80
N ILE A 184 -13.24 -3.97 1.64
CA ILE A 184 -13.79 -2.68 1.24
C ILE A 184 -12.92 -1.57 1.83
N THR A 185 -12.67 -0.54 1.05
CA THR A 185 -11.92 0.65 1.49
C THR A 185 -12.53 1.89 0.85
N GLN A 186 -12.86 2.90 1.65
CA GLN A 186 -13.37 4.17 1.13
C GLN A 186 -12.27 4.92 0.38
N LEU A 187 -12.62 5.50 -0.76
CA LEU A 187 -11.78 6.42 -1.51
C LEU A 187 -12.11 7.86 -1.07
N ASP A 188 -11.06 8.67 -0.98
CA ASP A 188 -11.12 10.09 -0.58
C ASP A 188 -11.56 10.99 -1.76
#